data_AF-A0A1G7CVJ6-F1
#
_entry.id   AF-A0A1G7CVJ6-F1
#
_cell.length_a   1.000
_cell.length_b   1.000
_cell.length_c   1.000
_cell.angle_alpha   90.00
_cell.angle_beta   90.00
_cell.angle_gamma   90.00
#
_symmetry.space_group_name_H-M   'P 1'
#
loop_
_entity.id
_entity.type
_entity.pdbx_description
1 polymer ?
#
loop_
_entity_poly.entity_id
_entity_poly.type
_entity_poly.pdbx_seq_one_letter_code
_entity_poly.pdbx_strand_id
1 'polypeptide(L)'
;MHLLNETASAINQKKESAILELTAAPFLLGNYTVIFYFTNDEHYIGTVEFNRKNGKMVKGTFQVYIDNEEVYAALYSTNMVKLIDKPYPEFLNMLKILTLAKK
;
A
#
# COMPACT_ATOMS: atom_id res chain seq x y z
N MET A 1 22.00 -12.68 -23.00
CA MET A 1 20.81 -11.90 -22.63
C MET A 1 19.70 -12.83 -22.12
N HIS A 2 19.86 -13.49 -20.96
CA HIS A 2 18.82 -14.40 -20.42
C HIS A 2 18.43 -14.04 -18.97
N LEU A 3 19.39 -13.60 -18.15
CA LEU A 3 19.17 -13.20 -16.74
C LEU A 3 18.25 -11.99 -16.52
N LEU A 4 18.20 -11.05 -17.48
CA LEU A 4 17.41 -9.82 -17.32
C LEU A 4 15.89 -10.08 -17.40
N ASN A 5 15.46 -11.07 -18.21
CA ASN A 5 14.04 -11.39 -18.36
C ASN A 5 13.47 -12.11 -17.12
N GLU A 6 14.25 -13.00 -16.52
CA GLU A 6 13.82 -13.74 -15.33
C GLU A 6 13.73 -12.83 -14.09
N THR A 7 14.71 -11.94 -13.93
CA THR A 7 14.73 -10.98 -12.82
C THR A 7 13.61 -9.95 -12.94
N ALA A 8 13.38 -9.40 -14.14
CA ALA A 8 12.26 -8.50 -14.41
C ALA A 8 10.90 -9.17 -14.21
N SER A 9 10.78 -10.47 -14.52
CA SER A 9 9.56 -11.25 -14.23
C SER A 9 9.36 -11.45 -12.74
N ALA A 10 10.41 -11.83 -12.00
CA ALA A 10 10.34 -12.09 -10.56
C ALA A 10 9.99 -10.84 -9.74
N ILE A 11 10.55 -9.67 -10.07
CA ILE A 11 10.24 -8.43 -9.33
C ILE A 11 8.81 -7.94 -9.60
N ASN A 12 8.30 -8.13 -10.81
CA ASN A 12 6.90 -7.83 -11.12
C ASN A 12 5.94 -8.76 -10.37
N GLN A 13 6.27 -10.05 -10.25
CA GLN A 13 5.49 -10.99 -9.41
C GLN A 13 5.46 -10.57 -7.94
N LYS A 14 6.57 -10.06 -7.40
CA LYS A 14 6.61 -9.51 -6.03
C LYS A 14 5.69 -8.29 -5.88
N LYS A 15 5.70 -7.37 -6.86
CA LYS A 15 4.81 -6.21 -6.88
C LYS A 15 3.34 -6.62 -6.88
N GLU A 16 2.97 -7.57 -7.74
CA GLU A 16 1.61 -8.12 -7.81
C GLU A 16 1.20 -8.80 -6.50
N SER A 17 2.10 -9.58 -5.92
CA SER A 17 1.88 -10.25 -4.63
C SER A 17 1.61 -9.24 -3.50
N ALA A 18 2.39 -8.15 -3.44
CA ALA A 18 2.17 -7.08 -2.46
C ALA A 18 0.78 -6.43 -2.60
N ILE A 19 0.27 -6.27 -3.82
CA ILE A 19 -1.07 -5.70 -4.05
C ILE A 19 -2.16 -6.68 -3.65
N LEU A 20 -2.00 -7.96 -4.01
CA LEU A 20 -2.92 -9.01 -3.59
C LEU A 20 -3.00 -9.10 -2.08
N GLU A 21 -1.87 -9.05 -1.37
CA GLU A 21 -1.83 -9.04 0.09
C GLU A 21 -2.53 -7.82 0.69
N LEU A 22 -2.29 -6.61 0.14
CA LEU A 22 -2.97 -5.39 0.61
C LEU A 22 -4.49 -5.46 0.41
N THR A 23 -4.94 -6.09 -0.67
CA THR A 23 -6.37 -6.10 -1.06
C THR A 23 -7.12 -7.35 -0.60
N ALA A 24 -6.42 -8.37 -0.08
CA ALA A 24 -7.01 -9.65 0.30
C ALA A 24 -7.99 -9.52 1.48
N ALA A 25 -7.68 -8.68 2.47
CA ALA A 25 -8.49 -8.54 3.67
C ALA A 25 -8.34 -7.15 4.33
N PRO A 26 -9.34 -6.73 5.14
CA PRO A 26 -9.21 -5.56 5.99
C PRO A 26 -8.14 -5.72 7.06
N PHE A 27 -7.35 -4.68 7.30
CA PHE A 27 -6.36 -4.62 8.38
C PHE A 27 -6.95 -3.93 9.61
N LEU A 28 -6.77 -4.55 10.79
CA LEU A 28 -7.14 -3.95 12.07
C LEU A 28 -5.93 -3.24 12.67
N LEU A 29 -5.90 -1.91 12.56
CA LEU A 29 -4.80 -1.05 13.02
C LEU A 29 -5.29 -0.09 14.11
N GLY A 30 -5.18 -0.50 15.36
CA GLY A 30 -5.63 0.27 16.51
C GLY A 30 -7.15 0.51 16.49
N ASN A 31 -7.56 1.77 16.32
CA ASN A 31 -8.97 2.17 16.26
C ASN A 31 -9.54 2.22 14.83
N TYR A 32 -8.73 1.84 13.84
CA TYR A 32 -9.09 1.87 12.43
C TYR A 32 -9.18 0.46 11.86
N THR A 33 -10.21 0.24 11.05
CA THR A 33 -10.23 -0.81 10.04
C THR A 33 -9.77 -0.19 8.73
N VAL A 34 -8.66 -0.69 8.17
CA VAL A 34 -8.07 -0.18 6.94
C VAL A 34 -8.35 -1.15 5.79
N ILE A 35 -8.91 -0.64 4.70
CA ILE A 35 -9.31 -1.45 3.54
C ILE A 35 -8.67 -0.86 2.30
N PHE A 36 -8.00 -1.69 1.51
CA PHE A 36 -7.41 -1.30 0.24
C PHE A 36 -8.29 -1.78 -0.91
N TYR A 37 -8.56 -0.87 -1.83
CA TYR A 37 -9.33 -1.11 -3.04
C TYR A 37 -8.43 -0.85 -4.23
N PHE A 38 -8.14 -1.91 -4.98
CA PHE A 38 -7.37 -1.82 -6.20
C PHE A 38 -8.30 -2.01 -7.41
N THR A 39 -8.38 -0.99 -8.26
CA THR A 39 -8.93 -1.12 -9.60
C THR A 39 -7.74 -1.41 -10.49
N ASN A 40 -7.71 -2.59 -11.12
CA ASN A 40 -6.60 -3.11 -11.93
C ASN A 40 -6.12 -2.13 -13.02
N ASP A 41 -5.31 -1.14 -12.62
CA ASP A 41 -4.81 -0.03 -13.43
C ASP A 41 -3.31 -0.23 -13.70
N GLU A 42 -2.85 0.20 -14.86
CA GLU A 42 -1.45 0.08 -15.31
C GLU A 42 -0.44 0.70 -14.33
N HIS A 43 -0.88 1.68 -13.54
CA HIS A 43 -0.02 2.39 -12.57
C HIS A 43 -0.02 1.75 -11.18
N TYR A 44 -0.79 0.68 -10.98
CA TYR A 44 -0.92 0.00 -9.69
C TYR A 44 -1.27 0.95 -8.53
N ILE A 45 -2.17 1.89 -8.83
CA ILE A 45 -2.72 2.88 -7.90
C ILE A 45 -4.09 2.40 -7.44
N GLY A 46 -4.36 2.50 -6.14
CA GLY A 46 -5.66 2.18 -5.57
C GLY A 46 -6.10 3.17 -4.50
N THR A 47 -7.30 2.97 -4.00
CA THR A 47 -7.87 3.74 -2.89
C THR A 47 -7.67 3.00 -1.58
N VAL A 48 -7.39 3.72 -0.50
CA VAL A 48 -7.39 3.15 0.85
C VAL A 48 -8.39 3.89 1.72
N GLU A 49 -9.16 3.13 2.49
CA GLU A 49 -10.16 3.65 3.42
C GLU A 49 -9.78 3.32 4.86
N PHE A 50 -9.82 4.33 5.71
CA PHE A 50 -9.57 4.24 7.15
C PHE A 50 -10.89 4.46 7.88
N ASN A 51 -11.50 3.38 8.34
CA ASN A 51 -12.77 3.39 9.04
C ASN A 51 -12.54 3.37 10.56
N ARG A 52 -12.80 4.49 11.26
CA ARG A 52 -12.79 4.51 12.73
C ARG A 52 -14.00 3.76 13.27
N LYS A 53 -13.84 3.12 14.43
CA LYS A 53 -14.94 2.49 15.20
C LYS A 53 -16.12 3.43 15.51
N ASN A 54 -15.90 4.75 15.54
CA ASN A 54 -16.94 5.74 15.78
C ASN A 54 -17.69 6.19 14.50
N GLY A 55 -17.49 5.50 13.37
CA GLY A 55 -18.16 5.78 12.10
C GLY A 55 -17.49 6.86 11.24
N LYS A 56 -16.39 7.50 11.71
CA LYS A 56 -15.64 8.44 10.86
C LYS A 56 -14.77 7.70 9.85
N MET A 57 -15.01 7.96 8.58
CA MET A 57 -14.21 7.44 7.46
C MET A 57 -13.24 8.51 6.95
N VAL A 58 -12.00 8.11 6.65
CA VAL A 58 -11.01 8.93 5.94
C VAL A 58 -10.51 8.13 4.74
N LYS A 59 -10.38 8.76 3.58
CA LYS A 59 -9.85 8.13 2.38
C LYS A 59 -8.46 8.65 2.04
N GLY A 60 -7.70 7.85 1.32
CA GLY A 60 -6.43 8.21 0.71
C GLY A 60 -6.18 7.38 -0.54
N THR A 61 -5.02 7.57 -1.13
CA THR A 61 -4.57 6.82 -2.31
C THR A 61 -3.34 6.03 -1.91
N PHE A 62 -3.22 4.80 -2.40
CA PHE A 62 -1.99 4.03 -2.26
C PHE A 62 -1.44 3.67 -3.64
N GLN A 63 -0.14 3.43 -3.70
CA GLN A 63 0.54 3.00 -4.91
C GLN A 63 1.58 1.95 -4.52
N VAL A 64 1.70 0.90 -5.34
CA VAL A 64 2.78 -0.08 -5.23
C VAL A 64 3.63 0.01 -6.49
N TYR A 65 4.95 0.19 -6.32
CA TYR A 65 5.86 0.41 -7.43
C TYR A 65 7.20 -0.28 -7.18
N ILE A 66 8.03 -0.37 -8.22
CA ILE A 66 9.38 -0.91 -8.14
C ILE A 66 10.35 0.25 -8.24
N ASP A 67 11.28 0.34 -7.30
CA ASP A 67 12.40 1.27 -7.32
C ASP A 67 13.65 0.55 -6.82
N ASN A 68 14.79 0.77 -7.48
CA ASN A 68 16.06 0.12 -7.14
C ASN A 68 15.97 -1.40 -6.89
N GLU A 69 15.24 -2.12 -7.77
CA GLU A 69 15.01 -3.58 -7.68
C GLU A 69 14.24 -4.06 -6.43
N GLU A 70 13.63 -3.15 -5.68
CA GLU A 70 12.80 -3.45 -4.53
C GLU A 70 11.34 -2.98 -4.73
N VAL A 71 10.41 -3.63 -4.03
CA VAL A 71 9.00 -3.26 -4.06
C VAL A 71 8.72 -2.24 -2.96
N TYR A 72 8.22 -1.08 -3.36
CA TYR A 72 7.81 0.00 -2.48
C TYR A 72 6.29 0.11 -2.43
N ALA A 73 5.79 0.60 -1.31
CA ALA A 73 4.42 1.04 -1.16
C ALA A 73 4.39 2.47 -0.63
N ALA A 74 3.57 3.30 -1.28
CA ALA A 74 3.34 4.68 -0.89
C ALA A 74 1.88 4.91 -0.51
N LEU A 75 1.69 5.77 0.49
CA LEU A 75 0.39 6.28 0.93
C LEU A 75 0.35 7.79 0.65
N TYR A 76 -0.74 8.24 0.05
CA TYR A 76 -1.01 9.64 -0.22
C TYR A 76 -2.31 10.07 0.46
N SER A 77 -2.34 11.33 0.92
CA SER A 77 -3.58 12.00 1.28
C SER A 77 -4.47 12.24 0.05
N THR A 78 -5.73 12.64 0.26
CA THR A 78 -6.64 13.06 -0.83
C THR A 78 -6.12 14.23 -1.66
N ASN A 79 -5.19 15.02 -1.11
CA ASN A 79 -4.55 16.14 -1.80
C ASN A 79 -3.21 15.73 -2.44
N MET A 80 -2.98 14.43 -2.64
CA MET A 80 -1.76 13.84 -3.23
C MET A 80 -0.46 14.16 -2.48
N VAL A 81 -0.55 14.63 -1.23
CA VAL A 81 0.63 14.72 -0.35
C VAL A 81 1.04 13.31 0.08
N LYS A 82 2.27 12.91 -0.23
CA LYS A 82 2.90 11.65 0.15
C LYS A 82 3.11 11.60 1.67
N LEU A 83 2.47 10.63 2.33
CA LEU A 83 2.46 10.44 3.79
C LEU A 83 3.40 9.32 4.24
N ILE A 84 3.45 8.23 3.47
CA ILE A 84 4.34 7.09 3.68
C ILE A 84 4.93 6.74 2.34
N ASP A 85 6.22 6.41 2.31
CA ASP A 85 6.91 5.90 1.14
C ASP A 85 8.09 5.04 1.59
N LYS A 86 7.91 3.73 1.52
CA LYS A 86 8.82 2.75 2.13
C LYS A 86 8.80 1.42 1.38
N PRO A 87 9.86 0.60 1.55
CA PRO A 87 9.81 -0.79 1.13
C PRO A 87 8.57 -1.49 1.69
N TYR A 88 7.93 -2.34 0.89
CA TYR A 88 6.67 -2.98 1.25
C TYR A 88 6.67 -3.69 2.62
N PRO A 89 7.73 -4.42 3.02
CA PRO A 89 7.82 -5.02 4.36
C PRO A 89 7.73 -4.00 5.52
N GLU A 90 8.17 -2.76 5.30
CA GLU A 90 8.14 -1.68 6.30
C GLU A 90 6.84 -0.88 6.25
N PHE A 91 6.16 -0.84 5.11
CA PHE A 91 4.99 -0.01 4.86
C PHE A 91 3.86 -0.27 5.87
N LEU A 92 3.52 -1.54 6.12
CA LEU A 92 2.44 -1.90 7.06
C LEU A 92 2.75 -1.47 8.50
N ASN A 93 4.02 -1.55 8.91
CA ASN A 93 4.46 -1.08 10.22
C ASN A 93 4.33 0.44 10.34
N MET A 94 4.72 1.18 9.30
CA MET A 94 4.55 2.65 9.25
C MET A 94 3.07 3.06 9.27
N LEU A 95 2.21 2.31 8.57
CA LEU A 95 0.76 2.52 8.57
C LEU A 95 0.17 2.33 9.97
N LYS A 96 0.63 1.30 10.70
CA LYS A 96 0.25 1.06 12.09
C LYS A 96 0.70 2.20 13.01
N ILE A 97 1.93 2.69 12.86
CA ILE A 97 2.43 3.82 13.65
C ILE A 97 1.58 5.08 13.41
N LEU A 98 1.30 5.41 12.15
CA LEU A 98 0.52 6.59 11.77
C LEU A 98 -0.91 6.56 12.32
N THR A 99 -1.54 5.38 12.32
CA THR A 99 -2.90 5.18 12.85
C THR A 99 -2.96 5.18 14.38
N LEU A 100 -1.85 4.87 15.07
CA LEU A 100 -1.73 4.92 16.53
C LEU A 100 -1.34 6.31 17.07
N ALA A 101 -0.57 7.10 16.30
CA ALA A 101 -0.08 8.41 16.72
C ALA A 101 -1.18 9.49 16.81
N LYS A 102 -2.33 9.31 16.12
CA LYS A 102 -3.45 10.28 16.11
C LYS A 102 -4.43 10.10 17.29
N LYS A 103 -3.89 9.95 18.51
CA LYS A 103 -4.68 9.96 19.76
C LYS A 103 -5.24 11.36 20.04
#